data_AF-A0A3M8FNZ3-F1
#
_entry.id   AF-A0A3M8FNZ3-F1
#
_cell.length_a   1.000
_cell.length_b   1.000
_cell.length_c   1.000
_cell.angle_alpha   90.00
_cell.angle_beta   90.00
_cell.angle_gamma   90.00
#
_symmetry.space_group_name_H-M   'P 1'
#
loop_
_entity.id
_entity.type
_entity.pdbx_description
1 polymer ?
#
loop_
_entity_poly.entity_id
_entity_poly.type
_entity_poly.pdbx_seq_one_letter_code
_entity_poly.pdbx_strand_id
1 'polypeptide(L)'
;MHLQSKEEKEVYLRELTETYLLKDILALENIRNASKIKDLLRLIAFQVGNQVSYQELGSQLGMSKNTVEKYLDLLQKVFVLFKVEGFSRNLRKEITKSSKWYFFDNGLRNVLIANFKGISSRLDIGQLWKNYIISERVKRLSYSNILVNSYFWRTYDQQEIDWVEERSGKLYAYEMKWNPKKKSKIPVAWEKAYAHSFFKQINPSNYLEWILPK
;
A
#
# COMPACT_ATOMS: atom_id res chain seq x y z
N MET A 1 -16.62 1.79 -22.34
CA MET A 1 -17.70 2.32 -21.48
C MET A 1 -17.38 3.78 -21.19
N HIS A 2 -18.13 4.73 -21.76
CA HIS A 2 -17.90 6.16 -21.55
C HIS A 2 -18.81 6.66 -20.41
N LEU A 3 -18.26 6.78 -19.20
CA LEU A 3 -18.93 7.41 -18.06
C LEU A 3 -18.63 8.92 -18.10
N GLN A 4 -19.68 9.74 -18.11
CA GLN A 4 -19.61 11.18 -18.36
C GLN A 4 -19.43 11.95 -17.05
N SER A 5 -20.30 11.70 -16.07
CA SER A 5 -20.33 12.43 -14.80
C SER A 5 -19.45 11.77 -13.73
N LYS A 6 -19.14 12.53 -12.66
CA LYS A 6 -18.41 12.00 -11.50
C LYS A 6 -19.29 10.99 -10.76
N GLU A 7 -20.56 11.29 -10.66
CA GLU A 7 -21.60 10.49 -10.01
C GLU A 7 -21.73 9.13 -10.69
N GLU A 8 -21.79 9.09 -12.03
CA GLU A 8 -21.77 7.83 -12.80
C GLU A 8 -20.50 7.00 -12.52
N LYS A 9 -19.34 7.65 -12.45
CA LYS A 9 -18.06 6.97 -12.14
C LYS A 9 -18.06 6.39 -10.73
N GLU A 10 -18.61 7.12 -9.75
CA GLU A 10 -18.74 6.65 -8.37
C GLU A 10 -19.72 5.47 -8.26
N VAL A 11 -20.88 5.55 -8.92
CA VAL A 11 -21.86 4.45 -8.97
C VAL A 11 -21.24 3.22 -9.59
N TYR A 12 -20.59 3.37 -10.75
CA TYR A 12 -19.93 2.26 -11.42
C TYR A 12 -18.84 1.60 -10.56
N LEU A 13 -17.96 2.38 -9.92
CA LEU A 13 -16.93 1.84 -9.04
C LEU A 13 -17.51 1.10 -7.83
N ARG A 14 -18.61 1.61 -7.26
CA ARG A 14 -19.31 0.95 -6.16
C ARG A 14 -19.88 -0.39 -6.61
N GLU A 15 -20.57 -0.42 -7.75
CA GLU A 15 -21.12 -1.66 -8.32
C GLU A 15 -20.02 -2.66 -8.67
N LEU A 16 -18.92 -2.20 -9.28
CA LEU A 16 -17.76 -3.05 -9.60
C LEU A 16 -17.20 -3.72 -8.34
N THR A 17 -17.04 -2.94 -7.27
CA THR A 17 -16.49 -3.39 -6.00
C THR A 17 -17.43 -4.34 -5.27
N GLU A 18 -18.70 -3.95 -5.10
CA GLU A 18 -19.64 -4.69 -4.25
C GLU A 18 -20.26 -5.89 -4.96
N THR A 19 -20.53 -5.78 -6.27
CA THR A 19 -21.26 -6.79 -7.02
C THR A 19 -20.35 -7.84 -7.63
N TYR A 20 -19.19 -7.46 -8.14
CA TYR A 20 -18.35 -8.38 -8.91
C TYR A 20 -17.15 -8.84 -8.09
N LEU A 21 -16.32 -7.89 -7.67
CA LEU A 21 -15.07 -8.22 -6.98
C LEU A 21 -15.31 -9.02 -5.69
N LEU A 22 -16.16 -8.53 -4.80
CA LEU A 22 -16.42 -9.23 -3.54
C LEU A 22 -17.15 -10.56 -3.75
N LYS A 23 -18.14 -10.64 -4.66
CA LYS A 23 -18.87 -11.89 -4.88
C LYS A 23 -17.97 -12.99 -5.45
N ASP A 24 -17.12 -12.65 -6.42
CA ASP A 24 -16.23 -13.62 -7.06
C ASP A 24 -15.17 -14.15 -6.08
N ILE A 25 -14.61 -13.26 -5.24
CA ILE A 25 -13.66 -13.65 -4.19
C ILE A 25 -14.29 -14.63 -3.19
N LEU A 26 -15.56 -14.42 -2.83
CA LEU A 26 -16.26 -15.26 -1.87
C LEU A 26 -16.61 -16.64 -2.45
N ALA A 27 -16.90 -16.69 -3.75
CA ALA A 27 -17.15 -17.93 -4.47
C ALA A 27 -15.89 -18.82 -4.54
N LEU A 28 -14.70 -18.22 -4.72
CA LEU A 28 -13.43 -18.95 -4.87
C LEU A 28 -13.03 -19.82 -3.67
N GLU A 29 -13.42 -19.44 -2.45
CA GLU A 29 -12.92 -20.08 -1.21
C GLU A 29 -14.03 -20.61 -0.30
N ASN A 30 -15.26 -20.74 -0.83
CA ASN A 30 -16.46 -21.14 -0.07
C ASN A 30 -16.60 -20.37 1.25
N ILE A 31 -16.35 -19.05 1.18
CA ILE A 31 -16.21 -18.21 2.36
C ILE A 31 -17.58 -17.96 2.95
N ARG A 32 -17.86 -18.64 4.07
CA ARG A 32 -19.14 -18.58 4.77
C ARG A 32 -19.51 -17.19 5.30
N ASN A 33 -18.55 -16.27 5.39
CA ASN A 33 -18.77 -14.96 6.04
C ASN A 33 -18.23 -13.78 5.22
N ALA A 34 -19.02 -13.41 4.20
CA ALA A 34 -18.78 -12.30 3.28
C ALA A 34 -18.53 -10.95 3.96
N SER A 35 -19.29 -10.66 5.01
CA SER A 35 -19.20 -9.37 5.71
C SER A 35 -17.82 -9.19 6.36
N LYS A 36 -17.24 -10.25 6.93
CA LYS A 36 -15.92 -10.15 7.57
C LYS A 36 -14.79 -9.77 6.61
N ILE A 37 -14.85 -10.18 5.35
CA ILE A 37 -13.87 -9.76 4.34
C ILE A 37 -14.07 -8.29 3.98
N LYS A 38 -15.32 -7.86 3.81
CA LYS A 38 -15.64 -6.46 3.54
C LYS A 38 -15.17 -5.56 4.68
N ASP A 39 -15.40 -5.98 5.93
CA ASP A 39 -14.98 -5.24 7.12
C ASP A 39 -13.45 -5.24 7.27
N LEU A 40 -12.78 -6.36 6.99
CA LEU A 40 -11.30 -6.41 6.93
C LEU A 40 -10.74 -5.44 5.88
N LEU A 41 -11.29 -5.45 4.66
CA LEU A 41 -10.89 -4.52 3.61
C LEU A 41 -11.10 -3.06 4.03
N ARG A 42 -12.21 -2.76 4.73
CA ARG A 42 -12.48 -1.43 5.26
C ARG A 42 -11.46 -1.01 6.32
N LEU A 43 -11.08 -1.90 7.24
CA LEU A 43 -10.02 -1.62 8.23
C LEU A 43 -8.68 -1.33 7.53
N ILE A 44 -8.31 -2.14 6.54
CA ILE A 44 -7.11 -1.90 5.73
C ILE A 44 -7.20 -0.57 4.96
N ALA A 45 -8.37 -0.20 4.45
CA ALA A 45 -8.57 1.08 3.77
C ALA A 45 -8.29 2.28 4.69
N PHE A 46 -8.66 2.21 5.97
CA PHE A 46 -8.34 3.24 6.97
C PHE A 46 -6.86 3.22 7.41
N GLN A 47 -6.21 2.07 7.34
CA GLN A 47 -4.81 1.88 7.75
C GLN A 47 -3.84 1.76 6.56
N VAL A 48 -4.25 2.19 5.37
CA VAL A 48 -3.48 1.99 4.14
C VAL A 48 -2.07 2.58 4.26
N GLY A 49 -1.06 1.77 3.96
CA GLY A 49 0.35 2.15 4.09
C GLY A 49 0.88 2.34 5.51
N ASN A 50 0.10 1.98 6.54
CA ASN A 50 0.56 1.84 7.91
C ASN A 50 0.87 0.37 8.23
N GLN A 51 1.68 0.15 9.26
CA GLN A 51 1.93 -1.20 9.78
C GLN A 51 0.63 -1.74 10.38
N VAL A 52 0.29 -2.99 10.04
CA VAL A 52 -0.91 -3.65 10.57
C VAL A 52 -0.54 -4.79 11.51
N SER A 53 -1.35 -4.99 12.55
CA SER A 53 -1.29 -6.15 13.44
C SER A 53 -2.41 -7.12 13.09
N TYR A 54 -2.06 -8.32 12.60
CA TYR A 54 -3.06 -9.36 12.29
C TYR A 54 -3.81 -9.82 13.55
N GLN A 55 -3.17 -9.75 14.72
CA GLN A 55 -3.78 -10.04 16.00
C GLN A 55 -4.88 -9.02 16.34
N GLU A 56 -4.59 -7.74 16.15
CA GLU A 56 -5.53 -6.63 16.43
C GLU A 56 -6.72 -6.67 15.47
N LEU A 57 -6.46 -6.82 14.16
CA LEU A 57 -7.50 -6.99 13.15
C LEU A 57 -8.38 -8.21 13.45
N GLY A 58 -7.77 -9.32 13.87
CA GLY A 58 -8.47 -10.53 14.26
C GLY A 58 -9.38 -10.29 15.47
N SER A 59 -8.85 -9.66 16.52
CA SER A 59 -9.62 -9.32 17.73
C SER A 59 -10.81 -8.41 17.40
N GLN A 60 -10.62 -7.39 16.57
CA GLN A 60 -11.68 -6.44 16.22
C GLN A 60 -12.81 -7.09 15.39
N LEU A 61 -12.48 -8.06 14.54
CA LEU A 61 -13.44 -8.73 13.65
C LEU A 61 -13.92 -10.10 14.17
N GLY A 62 -13.51 -10.48 15.38
CA GLY A 62 -13.78 -11.81 15.94
C GLY A 62 -13.26 -12.94 15.05
N MET A 63 -12.05 -12.81 14.51
CA MET A 63 -11.36 -13.79 13.67
C MET A 63 -10.03 -14.20 14.29
N SER A 64 -9.59 -15.43 14.02
CA SER A 64 -8.23 -15.83 14.37
C SER A 64 -7.21 -15.04 13.53
N LYS A 65 -5.99 -14.86 14.06
CA LYS A 65 -4.86 -14.28 13.32
C LYS A 65 -4.64 -15.01 11.98
N ASN A 66 -4.69 -16.34 11.99
CA ASN A 66 -4.48 -17.16 10.79
C ASN A 66 -5.57 -16.91 9.73
N THR A 67 -6.82 -16.68 10.16
CA THR A 67 -7.92 -16.33 9.25
C THR A 67 -7.70 -14.96 8.60
N VAL A 68 -7.25 -13.97 9.37
CA VAL A 68 -6.90 -12.64 8.84
C VAL A 68 -5.79 -12.75 7.80
N GLU A 69 -4.73 -13.48 8.12
CA GLU A 69 -3.60 -13.71 7.22
C GLU A 69 -4.04 -14.41 5.94
N LYS A 70 -4.86 -15.47 6.04
CA LYS A 70 -5.45 -16.16 4.88
C LYS A 70 -6.27 -15.21 3.99
N TYR A 71 -7.10 -14.36 4.58
CA TYR A 71 -7.93 -13.43 3.80
C TYR A 71 -7.11 -12.32 3.14
N LEU A 72 -6.09 -11.79 3.81
CA LEU A 72 -5.21 -10.80 3.19
C LEU A 72 -4.39 -11.41 2.04
N ASP A 73 -3.91 -12.65 2.21
CA ASP A 73 -3.23 -13.40 1.15
C ASP A 73 -4.15 -13.67 -0.06
N LEU A 74 -5.41 -14.06 0.19
CA LEU A 74 -6.40 -14.20 -0.89
C LEU A 74 -6.59 -12.88 -1.64
N LEU A 75 -6.81 -11.77 -0.92
CA LEU A 75 -6.97 -10.43 -1.50
C LEU A 75 -5.74 -9.97 -2.28
N GLN A 76 -4.56 -10.45 -1.90
CA GLN A 76 -3.33 -10.23 -2.67
C GLN A 76 -3.36 -10.97 -4.01
N LYS A 77 -3.71 -12.26 -3.99
CA LYS A 77 -3.74 -13.13 -5.17
C LYS A 77 -4.73 -12.67 -6.24
N VAL A 78 -5.82 -12.00 -5.82
CA VAL A 78 -6.83 -11.43 -6.75
C VAL A 78 -6.57 -9.96 -7.10
N PHE A 79 -5.37 -9.43 -6.82
CA PHE A 79 -4.96 -8.07 -7.16
C PHE A 79 -5.83 -6.96 -6.56
N VAL A 80 -6.40 -7.19 -5.37
CA VAL A 80 -7.10 -6.15 -4.60
C VAL A 80 -6.11 -5.37 -3.74
N LEU A 81 -5.29 -6.12 -3.00
CA LEU A 81 -4.22 -5.59 -2.16
C LEU A 81 -2.87 -6.07 -2.62
N PHE A 82 -1.80 -5.44 -2.15
CA PHE A 82 -0.48 -6.02 -2.14
C PHE A 82 0.24 -5.71 -0.84
N LYS A 83 1.08 -6.65 -0.42
CA LYS A 83 1.87 -6.58 0.81
C LYS A 83 3.23 -5.96 0.54
N VAL A 84 3.70 -5.13 1.46
CA VAL A 84 5.06 -4.59 1.50
C VAL A 84 5.65 -4.93 2.85
N GLU A 85 6.73 -5.69 2.85
CA GLU A 85 7.38 -6.18 4.06
C GLU A 85 8.48 -5.24 4.55
N GLY A 86 8.87 -5.38 5.83
CA GLY A 86 9.93 -4.60 6.43
C GLY A 86 11.30 -5.10 5.95
N PHE A 87 12.14 -4.19 5.48
CA PHE A 87 13.53 -4.45 5.15
C PHE A 87 14.35 -4.66 6.42
N SER A 88 15.19 -5.68 6.43
CA SER A 88 16.22 -5.83 7.46
C SER A 88 17.42 -6.65 7.01
N ARG A 89 18.60 -6.25 7.49
CA ARG A 89 19.85 -7.03 7.36
C ARG A 89 20.39 -7.46 8.74
N ASN A 90 19.50 -7.88 9.64
CA ASN A 90 19.82 -8.36 11.00
C ASN A 90 20.36 -7.29 11.97
N LEU A 91 20.00 -6.03 11.79
CA LEU A 91 20.28 -5.01 12.81
C LEU A 91 19.27 -5.19 13.96
N ARG A 92 19.77 -5.31 15.20
CA ARG A 92 18.93 -5.45 16.42
C ARG A 92 17.85 -4.37 16.58
N LYS A 93 17.95 -3.26 15.84
CA LYS A 93 17.07 -2.09 15.92
C LYS A 93 16.00 -2.01 14.81
N GLU A 94 15.95 -2.94 13.86
CA GLU A 94 15.02 -2.92 12.73
C GLU A 94 13.75 -3.74 12.99
N ILE A 95 12.62 -3.28 12.47
CA ILE A 95 11.34 -4.00 12.58
C ILE A 95 11.17 -4.92 11.37
N THR A 96 11.18 -6.24 11.59
CA THR A 96 11.17 -7.25 10.53
C THR A 96 9.82 -7.95 10.32
N LYS A 97 9.01 -8.09 11.37
CA LYS A 97 7.78 -8.90 11.36
C LYS A 97 6.50 -8.15 10.98
N SER A 98 6.59 -6.84 10.76
CA SER A 98 5.43 -6.01 10.40
C SER A 98 5.32 -5.87 8.89
N SER A 99 4.09 -5.73 8.39
CA SER A 99 3.84 -5.48 6.97
C SER A 99 2.91 -4.30 6.81
N LYS A 100 3.06 -3.61 5.68
CA LYS A 100 2.14 -2.59 5.20
C LYS A 100 1.30 -3.17 4.07
N TRP A 101 0.05 -2.77 3.99
CA TRP A 101 -0.86 -3.16 2.92
C TRP A 101 -1.31 -1.94 2.13
N TYR A 102 -1.36 -2.12 0.82
CA TYR A 102 -1.74 -1.10 -0.14
C TYR A 102 -2.76 -1.66 -1.11
N PHE A 103 -3.60 -0.80 -1.66
CA PHE A 103 -4.54 -1.13 -2.72
C PHE A 103 -3.88 -0.89 -4.07
N PHE A 104 -4.13 -1.77 -5.03
CA PHE A 104 -3.73 -1.53 -6.43
C PHE A 104 -4.41 -0.29 -7.03
N ASP A 105 -5.60 0.06 -6.53
CA ASP A 105 -6.41 1.17 -7.00
C ASP A 105 -7.01 2.00 -5.83
N ASN A 106 -6.83 3.31 -5.87
CA ASN A 106 -7.37 4.23 -4.86
C ASN A 106 -8.90 4.37 -4.92
N GLY A 107 -9.51 4.15 -6.08
CA GLY A 107 -10.95 4.12 -6.27
C GLY A 107 -11.58 3.02 -5.43
N LEU A 108 -11.04 1.80 -5.47
CA LEU A 108 -11.50 0.69 -4.63
C LEU A 108 -11.42 1.03 -3.13
N ARG A 109 -10.28 1.58 -2.70
CA ARG A 109 -10.11 2.07 -1.33
C ARG A 109 -11.15 3.12 -0.96
N ASN A 110 -11.44 4.06 -1.86
CA ASN A 110 -12.40 5.15 -1.65
C ASN A 110 -13.85 4.65 -1.59
N VAL A 111 -14.22 3.64 -2.37
CA VAL A 111 -15.52 2.95 -2.27
C VAL A 111 -15.71 2.40 -0.86
N LEU A 112 -14.73 1.68 -0.33
CA LEU A 112 -14.82 0.98 0.96
C LEU A 112 -15.06 1.93 2.15
N ILE A 113 -14.59 3.17 2.05
CA ILE A 113 -14.78 4.21 3.07
C ILE A 113 -15.78 5.31 2.66
N ALA A 114 -16.50 5.11 1.56
CA ALA A 114 -17.48 6.04 1.00
C ALA A 114 -16.98 7.50 0.88
N ASN A 115 -15.74 7.70 0.41
CA ASN A 115 -15.14 9.03 0.35
C ASN A 115 -14.50 9.32 -1.01
N PHE A 116 -15.27 10.01 -1.86
CA PHE A 116 -14.86 10.51 -3.16
C PHE A 116 -14.71 12.04 -3.18
N LYS A 117 -14.48 12.67 -2.02
CA LYS A 117 -14.20 14.11 -1.98
C LYS A 117 -12.99 14.42 -2.85
N GLY A 118 -13.02 15.60 -3.48
CA GLY A 118 -11.90 16.10 -4.29
C GLY A 118 -10.62 16.20 -3.48
N ILE A 119 -9.47 16.05 -4.14
CA ILE A 119 -8.13 16.00 -3.53
C ILE A 119 -7.87 17.15 -2.52
N SER A 120 -8.34 18.36 -2.82
CA SER A 120 -8.19 19.54 -1.97
C SER A 120 -8.93 19.44 -0.63
N SER A 121 -9.97 18.60 -0.53
CA SER A 121 -10.79 18.40 0.68
C SER A 121 -10.47 17.11 1.42
N ARG A 122 -9.40 16.40 1.04
CA ARG A 122 -8.99 15.13 1.63
C ARG A 122 -7.96 15.35 2.74
N LEU A 123 -8.31 14.95 3.96
CA LEU A 123 -7.39 14.95 5.10
C LEU A 123 -6.31 13.85 4.99
N ASP A 124 -6.61 12.78 4.26
CA ASP A 124 -5.76 11.61 4.04
C ASP A 124 -4.99 11.67 2.71
N ILE A 125 -4.81 12.87 2.12
CA ILE A 125 -4.15 13.02 0.82
C ILE A 125 -2.72 12.44 0.79
N GLY A 126 -2.00 12.51 1.91
CA GLY A 126 -0.69 11.87 2.03
C GLY A 126 -0.74 10.36 1.90
N GLN A 127 -1.78 9.71 2.45
CA GLN A 127 -1.97 8.26 2.34
C GLN A 127 -2.39 7.87 0.92
N LEU A 128 -3.31 8.63 0.31
CA LEU A 128 -3.70 8.43 -1.09
C LEU A 128 -2.52 8.56 -2.05
N TRP A 129 -1.68 9.56 -1.84
CA TRP A 129 -0.46 9.78 -2.62
C TRP A 129 0.49 8.59 -2.52
N LYS A 130 0.78 8.14 -1.29
CA LYS A 130 1.62 6.97 -1.04
C LYS A 130 1.06 5.73 -1.71
N ASN A 131 -0.23 5.45 -1.52
CA ASN A 131 -0.87 4.27 -2.11
C ASN A 131 -0.81 4.30 -3.63
N TYR A 132 -1.18 5.42 -4.25
CA TYR A 132 -1.11 5.60 -5.70
C TYR A 132 0.30 5.38 -6.23
N ILE A 133 1.29 6.09 -5.66
CA ILE A 133 2.61 6.08 -6.27
C ILE A 133 3.34 4.75 -6.09
N ILE A 134 3.12 4.08 -4.96
CA ILE A 134 3.66 2.75 -4.72
C ILE A 134 2.97 1.73 -5.63
N SER A 135 1.64 1.80 -5.81
CA SER A 135 0.95 0.86 -6.70
C SER A 135 1.39 1.01 -8.15
N GLU A 136 1.55 2.24 -8.63
CA GLU A 136 2.09 2.51 -9.98
C GLU A 136 3.54 2.04 -10.13
N ARG A 137 4.35 2.17 -9.07
CA ARG A 137 5.72 1.64 -9.09
C ARG A 137 5.74 0.12 -9.20
N VAL A 138 4.91 -0.58 -8.43
CA VAL A 138 4.79 -2.05 -8.50
C VAL A 138 4.38 -2.48 -9.91
N LYS A 139 3.38 -1.81 -10.50
CA LYS A 139 2.95 -2.07 -11.89
C LYS A 139 4.10 -1.86 -12.88
N ARG A 140 4.82 -0.74 -12.79
CA ARG A 140 5.98 -0.45 -13.65
C ARG A 140 7.03 -1.55 -13.56
N LEU A 141 7.42 -1.95 -12.35
CA LEU A 141 8.45 -2.96 -12.12
C LEU A 141 8.05 -4.30 -12.74
N SER A 142 6.78 -4.69 -12.57
CA SER A 142 6.19 -5.88 -13.18
C SER A 142 6.19 -5.80 -14.72
N TYR A 143 5.63 -4.74 -15.31
CA TYR A 143 5.54 -4.58 -16.76
C TYR A 143 6.89 -4.48 -17.46
N SER A 144 7.91 -3.99 -16.74
CA SER A 144 9.28 -3.87 -17.26
C SER A 144 10.13 -5.12 -17.01
N ASN A 145 9.57 -6.17 -16.39
CA ASN A 145 10.30 -7.37 -15.95
C ASN A 145 11.59 -7.05 -15.16
N ILE A 146 11.54 -6.01 -14.32
CA ILE A 146 12.69 -5.62 -13.49
C ILE A 146 12.65 -6.46 -12.22
N LEU A 147 13.61 -7.36 -12.08
CA LEU A 147 13.79 -8.13 -10.84
C LEU A 147 14.30 -7.19 -9.73
N VAL A 148 13.45 -6.98 -8.71
CA VAL A 148 13.74 -6.13 -7.57
C VAL A 148 13.01 -6.67 -6.35
N ASN A 149 13.67 -6.63 -5.19
CA ASN A 149 12.99 -6.84 -3.93
C ASN A 149 12.52 -5.49 -3.38
N SER A 150 11.27 -5.42 -2.95
CA SER A 150 10.64 -4.16 -2.50
C SER A 150 10.14 -4.26 -1.08
N TYR A 151 10.45 -3.22 -0.30
CA TYR A 151 10.22 -3.18 1.14
C TYR A 151 9.83 -1.78 1.60
N PHE A 152 9.44 -1.64 2.85
CA PHE A 152 9.58 -0.39 3.60
C PHE A 152 10.70 -0.58 4.64
N TRP A 153 11.20 0.48 5.27
CA TRP A 153 12.16 0.33 6.36
C TRP A 153 11.73 1.12 7.58
N ARG A 154 11.88 0.53 8.78
CA ARG A 154 11.55 1.20 10.04
C ARG A 154 12.39 0.67 11.19
N THR A 155 12.71 1.56 12.12
CA THR A 155 13.39 1.24 13.38
C THR A 155 12.45 1.32 14.58
N TYR A 156 12.82 0.70 15.70
CA TYR A 156 12.08 0.86 16.98
C TYR A 156 12.03 2.32 17.44
N ASP A 157 13.07 3.11 17.11
CA ASP A 157 13.16 4.55 17.36
C ASP A 157 12.31 5.39 16.37
N GLN A 158 11.38 4.75 15.65
CA GLN A 158 10.37 5.35 14.76
C GLN A 158 10.94 6.11 13.54
N GLN A 159 12.22 5.96 13.22
CA GLN A 159 12.75 6.36 11.91
C GLN A 159 12.20 5.43 10.83
N GLU A 160 11.76 5.98 9.70
CA GLU A 160 11.10 5.25 8.61
C GLU A 160 11.57 5.74 7.24
N ILE A 161 11.53 4.83 6.26
CA ILE A 161 11.58 5.09 4.83
C ILE A 161 10.38 4.40 4.19
N ASP A 162 9.62 5.15 3.41
CA ASP A 162 8.37 4.67 2.80
C ASP A 162 8.55 3.49 1.84
N TRP A 163 9.62 3.50 1.03
CA TRP A 163 9.88 2.46 0.03
C TRP A 163 11.38 2.24 -0.18
N VAL A 164 11.79 0.97 -0.19
CA VAL A 164 13.17 0.53 -0.41
C VAL A 164 13.16 -0.51 -1.51
N GLU A 165 14.06 -0.33 -2.48
CA GLU A 165 14.32 -1.29 -3.53
C GLU A 165 15.73 -1.85 -3.39
N GLU A 166 15.85 -3.17 -3.39
CA GLU A 166 17.14 -3.86 -3.46
C GLU A 166 17.34 -4.45 -4.85
N ARG A 167 18.43 -4.02 -5.50
CA ARG A 167 18.79 -4.43 -6.87
C ARG A 167 20.26 -4.78 -6.91
N SER A 168 20.60 -6.04 -7.17
CA SER A 168 21.98 -6.51 -7.25
C SER A 168 22.84 -6.06 -6.06
N GLY A 169 22.29 -6.17 -4.84
CA GLY A 169 22.95 -5.79 -3.59
C GLY A 169 22.95 -4.29 -3.27
N LYS A 170 22.55 -3.42 -4.20
CA LYS A 170 22.41 -1.96 -3.98
C LYS A 170 21.04 -1.62 -3.44
N LEU A 171 21.00 -0.66 -2.52
CA LEU A 171 19.78 -0.18 -1.88
C LEU A 171 19.39 1.20 -2.39
N TYR A 172 18.12 1.33 -2.76
CA TYR A 172 17.52 2.58 -3.22
C TYR A 172 16.33 2.90 -2.31
N ALA A 173 16.50 3.93 -1.48
CA ALA A 173 15.49 4.42 -0.55
C ALA A 173 14.72 5.59 -1.14
N TYR A 174 13.40 5.58 -0.92
CA TYR A 174 12.49 6.59 -1.41
C TYR A 174 11.52 7.03 -0.31
N GLU A 175 11.32 8.34 -0.23
CA GLU A 175 10.36 8.96 0.71
C GLU A 175 9.25 9.65 -0.08
N MET A 176 8.00 9.39 0.26
CA MET A 176 6.85 9.88 -0.50
C MET A 176 6.23 11.10 0.20
N LYS A 177 6.23 12.25 -0.47
CA LYS A 177 5.61 13.48 0.03
C LYS A 177 4.66 14.07 -1.00
N TRP A 178 3.42 14.31 -0.59
CA TRP A 178 2.46 15.06 -1.40
C TRP A 178 2.89 16.52 -1.60
N ASN A 179 3.35 17.20 -0.54
CA ASN A 179 3.78 18.60 -0.62
C ASN A 179 5.26 18.70 -1.02
N PRO A 180 5.61 19.21 -2.22
CA PRO A 180 7.01 19.32 -2.67
C PRO A 180 7.87 20.26 -1.82
N LYS A 181 7.24 21.20 -1.10
CA LYS A 181 7.93 22.14 -0.21
C LYS A 181 8.42 21.47 1.07
N LYS A 182 7.80 20.35 1.49
CA LYS A 182 8.22 19.58 2.67
C LYS A 182 9.39 18.67 2.26
N LYS A 183 10.62 19.10 2.58
CA LYS A 183 11.83 18.33 2.30
C LYS A 183 12.01 17.20 3.31
N SER A 184 12.49 16.07 2.81
CA SER A 184 12.81 14.88 3.60
C SER A 184 14.32 14.78 3.73
N LYS A 185 14.79 14.47 4.94
CA LYS A 185 16.19 14.15 5.19
C LYS A 185 16.33 12.62 5.24
N ILE A 186 17.49 12.13 4.83
CA ILE A 186 17.83 10.72 5.04
C ILE A 186 17.79 10.42 6.56
N PRO A 187 17.12 9.34 7.00
CA PRO A 187 17.15 8.97 8.41
C PRO A 187 18.58 8.64 8.87
N VAL A 188 19.00 9.17 10.01
CA VAL A 188 20.37 9.03 10.53
C VAL A 188 20.74 7.56 10.73
N ALA A 189 19.81 6.73 11.20
CA ALA A 189 20.07 5.30 11.38
C ALA A 189 20.24 4.56 10.04
N TRP A 190 19.52 4.99 8.99
CA TRP A 190 19.67 4.43 7.65
C TRP A 190 21.00 4.82 7.03
N GLU A 191 21.37 6.10 7.10
CA GLU A 191 22.64 6.61 6.57
C GLU A 191 23.84 5.92 7.20
N LYS A 192 23.82 5.70 8.53
CA LYS A 192 24.88 4.97 9.24
C LYS A 192 24.96 3.50 8.86
N ALA A 193 23.81 2.83 8.70
CA ALA A 193 23.76 1.41 8.38
C ALA A 193 24.06 1.11 6.90
N TYR A 194 23.69 2.02 6.01
CA TYR A 194 23.67 1.83 4.56
C TYR A 194 24.29 3.04 3.85
N ALA A 195 25.54 3.37 4.18
CA ALA A 195 26.23 4.58 3.71
C ALA A 195 26.31 4.74 2.18
N HIS A 196 26.28 3.63 1.43
CA HIS A 196 26.31 3.62 -0.04
C HIS A 196 24.92 3.49 -0.69
N SER A 197 23.85 3.65 0.09
CA SER A 197 22.48 3.64 -0.44
C SER A 197 22.15 4.93 -1.17
N PHE A 198 21.26 4.83 -2.15
CA PHE A 198 20.66 5.99 -2.80
C PHE A 198 19.44 6.46 -2.00
N PHE A 199 19.19 7.77 -1.90
CA PHE A 199 18.00 8.33 -1.28
C PHE A 199 17.35 9.40 -2.19
N LYS A 200 16.04 9.30 -2.44
CA LYS A 200 15.28 10.32 -3.19
C LYS A 200 13.87 10.52 -2.67
N GLN A 201 13.47 11.78 -2.51
CA GLN A 201 12.08 12.12 -2.25
C GLN A 201 11.26 12.10 -3.55
N ILE A 202 10.12 11.40 -3.54
CA ILE A 202 9.13 11.33 -4.62
C ILE A 202 7.91 12.19 -4.26
N ASN A 203 7.55 13.10 -5.16
CA ASN A 203 6.47 14.07 -4.97
C ASN A 203 5.82 14.45 -6.33
N PRO A 204 4.70 15.21 -6.35
CA PRO A 204 3.99 15.54 -7.58
C PRO A 204 4.81 16.23 -8.67
N SER A 205 5.95 16.84 -8.36
CA SER A 205 6.80 17.50 -9.35
C SER A 205 7.79 16.56 -10.05
N ASN A 206 8.01 15.34 -9.54
CA ASN A 206 9.07 14.44 -10.07
C ASN A 206 8.66 12.97 -10.19
N TYR A 207 7.40 12.64 -9.88
CA TYR A 207 6.95 11.25 -9.79
C TYR A 207 6.88 10.55 -11.14
N LEU A 208 6.57 11.26 -12.23
CA LEU A 208 6.38 10.66 -13.55
C LEU A 208 7.62 9.92 -14.02
N GLU A 209 8.81 10.51 -13.87
CA GLU A 209 10.09 9.84 -14.18
C GLU A 209 10.30 8.55 -13.36
N TRP A 210 9.72 8.50 -12.16
CA TRP A 210 9.84 7.38 -11.24
C TRP A 210 8.83 6.25 -11.52
N ILE A 211 7.71 6.51 -12.20
CA ILE A 211 6.72 5.47 -12.54
C ILE A 211 6.63 5.15 -14.04
N LEU A 212 7.10 6.02 -14.92
CA LEU A 212 7.09 5.79 -16.36
C LEU A 212 8.38 5.10 -16.86
N PRO A 213 8.31 4.25 -17.89
CA PRO A 213 9.49 3.74 -18.57
C PRO A 213 10.35 4.88 -19.12
N LYS A 214 11.65 4.65 -19.21
CA LYS A 214 12.56 5.52 -19.95
C LYS A 214 12.59 5.10 -21.41
#